data_AF-A0AA42YQP2-F1
#
_entry.id   AF-A0AA42YQP2-F1
#
_cell.length_a   1.000
_cell.length_b   1.000
_cell.length_c   1.000
_cell.angle_alpha   90.00
_cell.angle_beta   90.00
_cell.angle_gamma   90.00
#
_symmetry.space_group_name_H-M   'P 1'
#
loop_
_entity.id
_entity.type
_entity.pdbx_description
1 polymer ?
#
loop_
_entity_poly.entity_id
_entity_poly.type
_entity_poly.pdbx_seq_one_letter_code
_entity_poly.pdbx_strand_id
1 'polypeptide(L)' 'MLFQKGNDFAEITQAISANTNDTVWYVHTNLDWENLPVEFRAQVSETDQEGLEKLKNALVEWADRKGFELVLKI' A
#
# COMPACT_ATOMS: atom_id res chain seq x y z
N MET A 1 4.53 -4.00 -4.20
CA MET A 1 4.00 -3.40 -5.45
C MET A 1 4.17 -1.90 -5.33
N LEU A 2 4.98 -1.27 -6.18
CA LEU A 2 5.41 0.13 -6.05
C LEU A 2 4.83 0.99 -7.17
N PHE A 3 4.21 2.11 -6.81
CA PHE A 3 3.75 3.14 -7.73
C PHE A 3 4.52 4.45 -7.48
N GLN A 4 4.89 5.17 -8.54
CA GLN A 4 5.64 6.43 -8.44
C GLN A 4 5.06 7.54 -9.32
N LYS A 5 5.20 8.78 -8.86
CA LYS A 5 4.91 10.00 -9.62
C LYS A 5 5.87 11.11 -9.20
N GLY A 6 6.85 11.43 -10.05
CA GLY A 6 7.92 12.35 -9.65
C GLY A 6 8.70 11.80 -8.46
N ASN A 7 8.73 12.54 -7.35
CA ASN A 7 9.39 12.11 -6.10
C ASN A 7 8.44 11.39 -5.14
N ASP A 8 7.15 11.28 -5.48
CA ASP A 8 6.15 10.65 -4.62
C ASP A 8 6.03 9.16 -4.94
N PHE A 9 5.73 8.36 -3.91
CA PHE A 9 5.53 6.93 -4.07
C PHE A 9 4.46 6.36 -3.12
N ALA A 10 3.87 5.25 -3.52
CA ALA A 10 3.07 4.39 -2.67
C ALA A 10 3.39 2.92 -2.96
N GLU A 11 3.69 2.14 -1.94
CA GLU A 11 4.10 0.74 -2.05
C GLU A 11 3.37 -0.14 -1.05
N ILE A 12 2.83 -1.28 -1.51
CA ILE A 12 2.51 -2.38 -0.60
C ILE A 12 3.79 -3.14 -0.25
N THR A 13 4.11 -3.17 1.04
CA THR A 13 5.29 -3.83 1.64
C THR A 13 4.91 -4.57 2.93
N GLN A 14 5.87 -5.29 3.52
CA GLN A 14 5.69 -6.05 4.76
C GLN A 14 6.47 -5.44 5.93
N ALA A 15 5.93 -5.59 7.14
CA ALA A 15 6.62 -5.31 8.40
C ALA A 15 6.06 -6.18 9.53
N ILE A 16 6.73 -6.19 10.69
CA ILE A 16 6.19 -6.78 11.92
C ILE A 16 5.31 -5.74 12.61
N SER A 17 4.06 -6.08 12.87
CA SER A 17 3.13 -5.20 13.60
C SER A 17 3.57 -5.05 15.05
N ALA A 18 3.71 -3.82 15.53
CA ALA A 18 4.02 -3.56 16.94
C ALA A 18 2.89 -3.98 17.90
N ASN A 19 1.66 -4.14 17.39
CA ASN A 19 0.49 -4.47 18.20
C ASN A 19 0.31 -5.97 18.40
N THR A 20 0.57 -6.77 17.35
CA THR A 20 0.32 -8.22 17.38
C THR A 20 1.60 -9.05 17.33
N ASN A 21 2.74 -8.43 16.96
CA ASN A 21 4.01 -9.09 16.69
C ASN A 21 3.98 -10.09 15.52
N ASP A 22 2.98 -9.97 14.64
CA ASP A 22 2.85 -10.77 13.42
C ASP A 22 3.33 -9.99 12.18
N THR A 23 3.67 -10.73 11.12
CA THR A 23 3.92 -10.14 9.80
C THR A 23 2.62 -9.61 9.20
N VAL A 24 2.65 -8.35 8.77
CA VAL A 24 1.51 -7.70 8.10
C VAL A 24 1.95 -7.02 6.81
N TRP A 25 1.03 -6.96 5.85
CA TRP A 25 1.08 -6.11 4.68
C TRP A 25 0.50 -4.74 5.00
N TYR A 26 1.11 -3.68 4.48
CA TYR A 26 0.60 -2.31 4.64
C TYR A 26 1.07 -1.43 3.47
N VAL A 27 0.46 -0.25 3.34
CA VAL A 27 0.91 0.77 2.37
C VAL A 27 1.97 1.65 3.02
N HIS A 28 3.17 1.66 2.44
CA HIS A 28 4.25 2.57 2.74
C HIS A 28 4.30 3.68 1.68
N THR A 29 4.37 4.94 2.12
CA THR A 29 4.32 6.12 1.24
C THR A 29 4.97 7.32 1.92
N ASN A 30 5.45 8.27 1.11
CA ASN A 30 5.91 9.59 1.56
C ASN A 30 4.84 10.69 1.44
N LEU A 31 3.60 10.34 1.11
CA LEU A 31 2.48 11.26 0.95
C LEU A 31 1.79 11.58 2.29
N ASP A 32 1.11 12.72 2.34
CA ASP A 32 0.30 13.12 3.49
C ASP A 32 -0.92 12.21 3.68
N TRP A 33 -0.97 11.53 4.82
CA TRP A 33 -2.03 10.58 5.18
C TRP A 33 -3.45 11.16 5.18
N GLU A 34 -3.60 12.48 5.35
CA GLU A 34 -4.90 13.16 5.33
C GLU A 34 -5.56 13.14 3.95
N ASN A 35 -4.76 13.02 2.89
CA ASN A 35 -5.21 13.04 1.50
C ASN A 35 -5.28 11.64 0.86
N LEU A 36 -5.01 10.59 1.64
CA LEU A 36 -4.99 9.20 1.18
C LEU A 36 -6.29 8.46 1.53
N PRO A 37 -6.65 7.42 0.75
CA PRO A 37 -7.76 6.54 1.08
C PRO A 37 -7.60 5.94 2.48
N VAL A 38 -8.71 5.80 3.21
CA VAL A 38 -8.70 5.26 4.58
C VAL A 38 -8.17 3.82 4.61
N GLU A 39 -8.38 3.08 3.52
CA GLU A 39 -7.93 1.72 3.28
C GLU A 39 -6.41 1.58 3.38
N PHE A 40 -5.65 2.63 3.04
CA PHE A 40 -4.19 2.59 3.07
C PHE A 40 -3.65 2.56 4.51
N ARG A 41 -4.48 2.94 5.50
CA ARG A 41 -4.13 2.90 6.92
C ARG A 41 -4.28 1.49 7.52
N ALA A 42 -4.84 0.55 6.77
CA ALA A 42 -5.02 -0.82 7.23
C ALA A 42 -3.70 -1.59 7.27
N GLN A 43 -3.53 -2.40 8.32
CA GLN A 43 -2.57 -3.49 8.35
C GLN A 43 -3.34 -4.78 8.03
N VAL A 44 -2.86 -5.55 7.08
CA VAL A 44 -3.47 -6.80 6.64
C VAL A 44 -2.57 -7.95 7.06
N SER A 45 -3.12 -8.97 7.73
CA SER A 45 -2.35 -10.16 8.10
C SER A 45 -1.67 -10.79 6.89
N GLU A 46 -0.45 -11.32 7.04
CA GLU A 46 0.21 -12.09 5.98
C GLU A 46 -0.63 -13.28 5.48
N THR A 47 -1.45 -13.86 6.36
CA THR A 47 -2.34 -14.98 6.03
C THR A 47 -3.65 -14.55 5.37
N ASP A 48 -3.99 -13.27 5.39
CA ASP A 48 -5.24 -12.74 4.84
C ASP A 48 -5.08 -12.37 3.35
N GLN A 49 -5.22 -13.39 2.50
CA GLN A 49 -5.10 -13.22 1.05
C GLN A 49 -6.21 -12.33 0.47
N GLU A 50 -7.44 -12.41 1.00
CA GLU A 50 -8.55 -11.59 0.51
C GLU A 50 -8.34 -10.10 0.87
N GLY A 51 -7.90 -9.83 2.10
CA GLY A 51 -7.52 -8.49 2.53
C GLY A 51 -6.39 -7.91 1.69
N LEU A 52 -5.39 -8.74 1.35
CA LEU A 52 -4.26 -8.31 0.53
C LEU A 52 -4.69 -7.94 -0.89
N GLU A 53 -5.56 -8.74 -1.51
CA GLU A 53 -6.10 -8.44 -2.84
C GLU A 53 -6.96 -7.17 -2.83
N LYS A 54 -7.78 -6.95 -1.79
CA LYS A 54 -8.52 -5.68 -1.63
C LYS A 54 -7.56 -4.49 -1.52
N LEU A 55 -6.49 -4.61 -0.74
CA LEU A 55 -5.50 -3.55 -0.58
C LEU A 55 -4.77 -3.24 -1.90
N LYS A 56 -4.39 -4.28 -2.67
CA LYS A 56 -3.79 -4.13 -4.00
C LYS A 56 -4.73 -3.41 -4.96
N ASN A 57 -5.99 -3.84 -5.05
CA ASN A 57 -6.97 -3.22 -5.94
C ASN A 57 -7.21 -1.76 -5.58
N ALA A 58 -7.34 -1.45 -4.28
CA ALA A 58 -7.48 -0.06 -3.81
C ALA A 58 -6.25 0.79 -4.20
N LEU A 59 -5.04 0.24 -4.07
CA LEU A 59 -3.82 0.95 -4.46
C LEU A 59 -3.74 1.19 -5.97
N VAL A 60 -4.09 0.18 -6.79
CA VAL A 60 -4.11 0.29 -8.26
C VAL A 60 -5.12 1.35 -8.71
N GLU A 61 -6.36 1.29 -8.21
CA GLU A 61 -7.41 2.25 -8.58
C GLU A 61 -7.05 3.68 -8.16
N TRP A 62 -6.48 3.85 -6.97
CA TRP A 62 -6.03 5.16 -6.51
C TRP A 62 -4.86 5.68 -7.35
N ALA A 63 -3.88 4.82 -7.67
CA ALA A 63 -2.71 5.19 -8.45
C ALA A 63 -3.11 5.65 -9.85
N ASP A 64 -3.99 4.90 -10.52
CA ASP A 64 -4.55 5.25 -11.84
C ASP A 64 -5.23 6.62 -11.82
N ARG A 65 -6.13 6.85 -10.86
CA ARG A 65 -6.84 8.14 -10.69
C ARG A 65 -5.91 9.32 -10.40
N LYS A 66 -4.77 9.07 -9.74
CA LYS A 66 -3.79 10.11 -9.38
C LYS A 66 -2.67 10.25 -10.42
N GLY A 67 -2.62 9.39 -11.43
CA GLY A 67 -1.58 9.38 -12.45
C GLY A 67 -0.22 8.96 -11.90
N PHE A 68 -0.20 7.99 -10.98
CA PHE A 68 1.01 7.28 -10.58
C PHE A 68 1.22 6.08 -11.51
N GLU A 69 2.48 5.77 -11.82
CA GLU A 69 2.83 4.67 -12.71
C GLU A 69 3.42 3.50 -11.91
N LEU A 70 3.09 2.27 -12.34
CA LEU A 70 3.62 1.06 -11.73
C LEU A 70 5.11 0.91 -12.06
N VAL A 71 5.94 0.77 -11.03
CA VAL A 71 7.38 0.52 -11.17
C VAL A 71 7.63 -0.98 -11.05
N LEU A 72 8.10 -1.58 -12.14
CA LEU A 72 8.60 -2.95 -12.15
C LEU A 72 9.99 -2.98 -11.52
N LYS A 73 10.13 -3.54 -10.31
CA LYS A 73 11.44 -3.83 -9.72
C LYS A 73 12.08 -4.96 -10.54
N ILE A 74 13.20 -4.67 -11.20
CA ILE A 74 14.06 -5.62 -11.93
C ILE A 74 14.86 -6.46 -10.92
#